data_AF-A0A5P9CVN5-F1
#
_entry.id   AF-A0A5P9CVN5-F1
#
_cell.length_a   1.000
_cell.length_b   1.000
_cell.length_c   1.000
_cell.angle_alpha   90.00
_cell.angle_beta   90.00
_cell.angle_gamma   90.00
#
_symmetry.space_group_name_H-M   'P 1'
#
loop_
_entity.id
_entity.type
_entity.pdbx_description
1 polymer ?
#
loop_
_entity_poly.entity_id
_entity_poly.type
_entity_poly.pdbx_seq_one_letter_code
_entity_poly.pdbx_strand_id
1 'polypeptide(L)'
;MTSLPKTIRENLHFLCAEIDGQLILLEAFFQDPTAALARRIMDRAGYAHNLKTRILDACVRQMAGAKKDNRKHLTLRSLEFVAVDLQRLSNLARQSLRHVERIDTFNTLVPERYPVIVGHVRSGVARIENAIHSSDSNLAIEIGQMQNKIEADYRKVFKVYTREMRNPKTQPSDIANSLLVASEFQRMGDSLKSISEALISSNIGQAVNFERYFSLQSLMSDLEEPNGELAIEAIAETRSGSSISAIRNTKTETVTAVFKDGEKNKVKEERQGVESWHSIYPGLAPKILSYKKRNQSAALLIEHLPGLTLEHILLNENGDLCDKALARLSKTLRDIWKQTRTKEPAELGSMQQLSERLGEVRRVHPEFQETHVRFCGEALQSLDTLVGQAAKREAQVAAPFSVYIHGDFNVDNIIFDPGENRIHFIDLHRSRYMDYVQDISVFMVSNYRLHVLDRETRSRIMNVSQTFFKSARAFARKQNDDTFEFRLALGLARSFATSTRFIFDKVHARRMWLRSRYLIEKALACPVGEEARFRLPLKEIFVD
;
A
#
# COMPACT_ATOMS: atom_id res chain seq x y z
N MET A 1 -8.57 -27.92 -11.94
CA MET A 1 -9.56 -27.02 -11.28
C MET A 1 -10.20 -27.77 -10.13
N THR A 2 -9.96 -27.36 -8.89
CA THR A 2 -10.56 -27.99 -7.71
C THR A 2 -12.00 -27.53 -7.59
N SER A 3 -12.95 -28.46 -7.74
CA SER A 3 -14.37 -28.18 -7.55
C SER A 3 -14.61 -27.62 -6.14
N LEU A 4 -15.47 -26.60 -6.05
CA LEU A 4 -15.83 -26.01 -4.76
C LEU A 4 -16.38 -27.09 -3.83
N PRO A 5 -16.02 -27.06 -2.52
CA PRO A 5 -16.61 -27.96 -1.55
C PRO A 5 -18.14 -27.90 -1.62
N LYS A 6 -18.77 -29.08 -1.67
CA LYS A 6 -20.23 -29.23 -1.86
C LYS A 6 -21.04 -28.32 -0.92
N THR A 7 -20.67 -28.28 0.35
CA THR A 7 -21.32 -27.43 1.36
C THR A 7 -21.28 -25.95 1.03
N ILE A 8 -20.15 -25.44 0.53
CA ILE A 8 -20.02 -24.02 0.16
C ILE A 8 -20.90 -23.74 -1.05
N ARG A 9 -20.81 -24.58 -2.09
CA ARG A 9 -21.60 -24.45 -3.32
C ARG A 9 -23.10 -24.45 -3.06
N GLU A 10 -23.59 -25.39 -2.26
CA GLU A 10 -25.03 -25.50 -1.95
C GLU A 10 -25.55 -24.31 -1.14
N ASN A 11 -24.83 -23.88 -0.10
CA ASN A 11 -25.25 -22.72 0.68
C ASN A 11 -25.16 -21.43 -0.15
N LEU A 12 -24.20 -21.31 -1.06
CA LEU A 12 -24.10 -20.19 -1.97
C LEU A 12 -25.28 -20.14 -2.94
N HIS A 13 -25.64 -21.29 -3.53
CA HIS A 13 -26.83 -21.41 -4.39
C HIS A 13 -28.09 -20.95 -3.65
N PHE A 14 -28.32 -21.47 -2.43
CA PHE A 14 -29.45 -21.04 -1.60
C PHE A 14 -29.38 -19.56 -1.24
N LEU A 15 -28.19 -18.99 -1.05
CA LEU A 15 -28.04 -17.57 -0.75
C LEU A 15 -28.43 -16.73 -1.97
N CYS A 16 -27.91 -17.03 -3.16
CA CYS A 16 -28.28 -16.35 -4.40
C CYS A 16 -29.81 -16.42 -4.64
N ALA A 17 -30.41 -17.60 -4.50
CA ALA A 17 -31.85 -17.80 -4.65
C ALA A 17 -32.68 -17.02 -3.61
N GLU A 18 -32.22 -16.97 -2.35
CA GLU A 18 -32.89 -16.18 -1.31
C GLU A 18 -32.82 -14.68 -1.60
N ILE A 19 -31.67 -14.17 -2.04
CA ILE A 19 -31.51 -12.76 -2.41
C ILE A 19 -32.39 -12.41 -3.61
N ASP A 20 -32.40 -13.22 -4.67
CA ASP A 20 -33.28 -12.99 -5.82
C ASP A 20 -34.76 -13.01 -5.41
N GLY A 21 -35.16 -13.95 -4.55
CA GLY A 21 -36.51 -14.02 -4.00
C GLY A 21 -36.92 -12.76 -3.22
N GLN A 22 -36.02 -12.20 -2.41
CA GLN A 22 -36.27 -10.92 -1.72
C GLN A 22 -36.37 -9.74 -2.69
N LEU A 23 -35.53 -9.71 -3.73
CA LEU A 23 -35.57 -8.67 -4.75
C LEU A 23 -36.84 -8.74 -5.61
N ILE A 24 -37.35 -9.94 -5.93
CA ILE A 24 -38.65 -10.12 -6.59
C ILE A 24 -39.77 -9.53 -5.75
N LEU A 25 -39.77 -9.81 -4.44
CA LEU A 25 -40.79 -9.24 -3.54
C LEU A 25 -40.66 -7.72 -3.45
N LEU A 26 -39.44 -7.19 -3.43
CA LEU A 26 -39.18 -5.74 -3.41
C LEU A 26 -39.64 -5.07 -4.71
N GLU A 27 -39.39 -5.69 -5.87
CA GLU A 27 -39.89 -5.24 -7.17
C GLU A 27 -41.43 -5.18 -7.17
N ALA A 28 -42.09 -6.25 -6.73
CA ALA A 28 -43.54 -6.32 -6.62
C ALA A 28 -44.09 -5.25 -5.66
N PHE A 29 -43.41 -4.99 -4.54
CA PHE A 29 -43.80 -3.96 -3.59
C PHE A 29 -43.76 -2.55 -4.21
N PHE A 30 -42.78 -2.22 -5.06
CA PHE A 30 -42.77 -0.92 -5.74
C PHE A 30 -43.87 -0.79 -6.82
N GLN A 31 -44.34 -1.89 -7.37
CA GLN A 31 -45.45 -1.89 -8.34
C GLN A 31 -46.81 -1.77 -7.66
N ASP A 32 -47.03 -2.52 -6.59
CA ASP A 32 -48.28 -2.57 -5.83
C ASP A 32 -47.98 -2.69 -4.32
N PRO A 33 -47.82 -1.56 -3.61
CA PRO A 33 -47.36 -1.56 -2.22
C PRO A 33 -48.44 -2.07 -1.28
N THR A 34 -48.16 -3.19 -0.60
CA THR A 34 -49.01 -3.74 0.46
C THR A 34 -48.22 -4.00 1.74
N ALA A 35 -48.87 -3.81 2.89
CA ALA A 35 -48.26 -4.11 4.20
C ALA A 35 -47.85 -5.60 4.32
N ALA A 36 -48.58 -6.51 3.66
CA ALA A 36 -48.25 -7.92 3.61
C ALA A 36 -46.94 -8.18 2.86
N LEU A 37 -46.69 -7.51 1.72
CA LEU A 37 -45.44 -7.62 0.98
C LEU A 37 -44.26 -7.07 1.78
N ALA A 38 -44.40 -5.87 2.37
CA ALA A 38 -43.37 -5.26 3.20
C ALA A 38 -42.97 -6.18 4.36
N ARG A 39 -43.95 -6.72 5.08
CA ARG A 39 -43.71 -7.65 6.20
C ARG A 39 -42.98 -8.91 5.76
N ARG A 40 -43.36 -9.52 4.63
CA ARG A 40 -42.69 -10.71 4.08
C ARG A 40 -41.21 -10.48 3.79
N ILE A 41 -40.83 -9.29 3.33
CA ILE A 41 -39.43 -8.93 3.06
C ILE A 41 -38.69 -8.71 4.38
N MET A 42 -39.33 -8.05 5.35
CA MET A 42 -38.75 -7.77 6.67
C MET A 42 -38.46 -9.05 7.47
N ASP A 43 -39.37 -10.03 7.43
CA ASP A 43 -39.26 -11.29 8.18
C ASP A 43 -38.15 -12.23 7.65
N ARG A 44 -37.64 -11.98 6.44
CA ARG A 44 -36.60 -12.80 5.78
C ARG A 44 -35.15 -12.46 6.19
N ALA A 45 -34.95 -11.63 7.21
CA ALA A 45 -33.62 -11.18 7.63
C ALA A 45 -32.68 -12.30 8.11
N GLY A 46 -33.22 -13.30 8.84
CA GLY A 46 -32.39 -14.32 9.49
C GLY A 46 -31.81 -15.36 8.54
N TYR A 47 -32.52 -15.69 7.45
CA TYR A 47 -32.13 -16.81 6.59
C TYR A 47 -30.86 -16.52 5.79
N ALA A 48 -30.78 -15.35 5.14
CA ALA A 48 -29.58 -14.92 4.42
C ALA A 48 -28.35 -14.81 5.35
N HIS A 49 -28.55 -14.33 6.59
CA HIS A 49 -27.49 -14.31 7.60
C HIS A 49 -26.95 -15.72 7.93
N ASN A 50 -27.86 -16.67 8.15
CA ASN A 50 -27.49 -18.05 8.46
C ASN A 50 -26.74 -18.73 7.31
N LEU A 51 -27.19 -18.54 6.07
CA LEU A 51 -26.52 -19.06 4.88
C LEU A 51 -25.11 -18.48 4.73
N LYS A 52 -24.96 -17.15 4.88
CA LYS A 52 -23.65 -16.50 4.92
C LYS A 52 -22.76 -17.12 6.00
N THR A 53 -23.26 -17.31 7.22
CA THR A 53 -22.45 -17.81 8.34
C THR A 53 -21.96 -19.23 8.06
N ARG A 54 -22.83 -20.10 7.51
CA ARG A 54 -22.44 -21.47 7.10
C ARG A 54 -21.36 -21.47 6.02
N ILE A 55 -21.41 -20.53 5.05
CA ILE A 55 -20.38 -20.38 4.03
C ILE A 55 -19.04 -19.98 4.68
N LEU A 56 -19.03 -18.96 5.53
CA LEU A 56 -17.82 -18.51 6.23
C LEU A 56 -17.20 -19.64 7.07
N ASP A 57 -18.01 -20.32 7.89
CA ASP A 57 -17.54 -21.43 8.72
C ASP A 57 -16.98 -22.59 7.89
N ALA A 58 -17.53 -22.83 6.69
CA ALA A 58 -17.01 -23.82 5.77
C ALA A 58 -15.69 -23.37 5.12
N CYS A 59 -15.57 -22.10 4.72
CA CYS A 59 -14.32 -21.54 4.18
C CYS A 59 -13.18 -21.61 5.20
N VAL A 60 -13.42 -21.19 6.45
CA VAL A 60 -12.42 -21.24 7.53
C VAL A 60 -11.94 -22.66 7.78
N ARG A 61 -12.86 -23.63 7.89
CA ARG A 61 -12.49 -25.05 8.08
C ARG A 61 -11.66 -25.60 6.93
N GLN A 62 -11.99 -25.23 5.69
CA GLN A 62 -11.27 -25.67 4.49
C GLN A 62 -9.88 -25.02 4.38
N MET A 63 -9.72 -23.77 4.84
CA MET A 63 -8.42 -23.09 4.91
C MET A 63 -7.53 -23.69 5.99
N ALA A 64 -8.08 -24.05 7.16
CA ALA A 64 -7.29 -24.65 8.26
C ALA A 64 -6.69 -26.02 7.91
N GLY A 65 -7.36 -26.79 7.04
CA GLY A 65 -6.92 -28.13 6.62
C GLY A 65 -6.08 -28.16 5.34
N ALA A 66 -5.88 -27.03 4.65
CA ALA A 66 -5.11 -26.99 3.42
C ALA A 66 -3.60 -26.80 3.71
N LYS A 67 -2.73 -27.55 3.01
CA LYS A 67 -1.32 -27.12 2.83
C LYS A 67 -1.34 -25.74 2.17
N LYS A 68 -0.32 -24.89 2.41
CA LYS A 68 -0.19 -23.50 1.91
C LYS A 68 -0.31 -23.39 0.37
N ASP A 69 -1.50 -23.61 -0.17
CA ASP A 69 -1.87 -23.39 -1.56
C ASP A 69 -2.54 -22.02 -1.63
N ASN A 70 -1.74 -21.00 -1.93
CA ASN A 70 -2.17 -19.61 -1.96
C ASN A 70 -3.41 -19.39 -2.84
N ARG A 71 -3.58 -20.16 -3.91
CA ARG A 71 -4.72 -20.00 -4.84
C ARG A 71 -6.01 -20.52 -4.24
N LYS A 72 -6.00 -21.72 -3.66
CA LYS A 72 -7.18 -22.27 -2.98
C LYS A 72 -7.61 -21.38 -1.80
N HIS A 73 -6.66 -20.86 -1.03
CA HIS A 73 -6.94 -19.92 0.05
C HIS A 73 -7.57 -18.63 -0.47
N LEU A 74 -7.07 -18.07 -1.56
CA LEU A 74 -7.64 -16.86 -2.15
C LEU A 74 -9.06 -17.11 -2.67
N THR A 75 -9.32 -18.22 -3.37
CA THR A 75 -10.67 -18.57 -3.83
C THR A 75 -11.63 -18.68 -2.66
N LEU A 76 -11.24 -19.32 -1.55
CA LEU A 76 -12.07 -19.42 -0.35
C LEU A 76 -12.35 -18.03 0.27
N ARG A 77 -11.34 -17.16 0.36
CA ARG A 77 -11.52 -15.77 0.82
C ARG A 77 -12.43 -14.94 -0.09
N SER A 78 -12.27 -15.07 -1.42
CA SER A 78 -13.15 -14.41 -2.37
C SER A 78 -14.61 -14.83 -2.17
N LEU A 79 -14.88 -16.10 -1.89
CA LEU A 79 -16.23 -16.57 -1.58
C LEU A 79 -16.78 -16.02 -0.27
N GLU A 80 -15.92 -15.82 0.73
CA GLU A 80 -16.32 -15.13 1.98
C GLU A 80 -16.82 -13.71 1.67
N PHE A 81 -16.09 -12.95 0.85
CA PHE A 81 -16.51 -11.61 0.43
C PHE A 81 -17.82 -11.64 -0.37
N VAL A 82 -17.95 -12.56 -1.33
CA VAL A 82 -19.19 -12.72 -2.11
C VAL A 82 -20.39 -13.00 -1.20
N ALA A 83 -20.25 -13.91 -0.24
CA ALA A 83 -21.33 -14.24 0.70
C ALA A 83 -21.72 -13.05 1.61
N VAL A 84 -20.72 -12.27 2.06
CA VAL A 84 -20.96 -11.06 2.86
C VAL A 84 -21.72 -10.01 2.07
N ASP A 85 -21.31 -9.74 0.83
CA ASP A 85 -21.98 -8.71 0.02
C ASP A 85 -23.35 -9.15 -0.50
N LEU A 86 -23.57 -10.44 -0.76
CA LEU A 86 -24.92 -10.98 -0.98
C LEU A 86 -25.84 -10.74 0.24
N GLN A 87 -25.35 -11.00 1.46
CA GLN A 87 -26.11 -10.68 2.68
C GLN A 87 -26.29 -9.17 2.87
N ARG A 88 -25.34 -8.34 2.43
CA ARG A 88 -25.47 -6.89 2.41
C ARG A 88 -26.62 -6.45 1.51
N LEU A 89 -26.79 -7.02 0.32
CA LEU A 89 -27.93 -6.75 -0.57
C LEU A 89 -29.28 -6.99 0.15
N SER A 90 -29.39 -8.11 0.88
CA SER A 90 -30.56 -8.41 1.73
C SER A 90 -30.85 -7.31 2.75
N ASN A 91 -29.81 -6.82 3.44
CA ASN A 91 -29.95 -5.76 4.43
C ASN A 91 -30.38 -4.44 3.80
N LEU A 92 -29.78 -4.08 2.65
CA LEU A 92 -30.11 -2.87 1.91
C LEU A 92 -31.56 -2.90 1.40
N ALA A 93 -32.05 -4.06 0.97
CA ALA A 93 -33.43 -4.25 0.52
C ALA A 93 -34.45 -4.02 1.64
N ARG A 94 -34.12 -4.40 2.88
CA ARG A 94 -34.97 -4.09 4.05
C ARG A 94 -34.82 -2.65 4.50
N GLN A 95 -33.60 -2.11 4.42
CA GLN A 95 -33.35 -0.74 4.82
C GLN A 95 -34.08 0.25 3.91
N SER A 96 -34.16 -0.03 2.60
CA SER A 96 -34.97 0.76 1.67
C SER A 96 -36.45 0.77 2.09
N LEU A 97 -37.04 -0.38 2.44
CA LEU A 97 -38.43 -0.45 2.92
C LEU A 97 -38.66 0.36 4.21
N ARG A 98 -37.73 0.33 5.16
CA ARG A 98 -37.81 1.16 6.38
C ARG A 98 -37.84 2.66 6.08
N HIS A 99 -37.19 3.08 5.00
CA HIS A 99 -37.29 4.46 4.53
C HIS A 99 -38.63 4.72 3.85
N VAL A 100 -39.12 3.78 3.04
CA VAL A 100 -40.45 3.87 2.42
C VAL A 100 -41.57 4.00 3.46
N GLU A 101 -41.52 3.25 4.57
CA GLU A 101 -42.50 3.32 5.65
C GLU A 101 -42.63 4.72 6.30
N ARG A 102 -41.66 5.61 6.05
CA ARG A 102 -41.62 6.99 6.56
C ARG A 102 -41.96 8.02 5.48
N ILE A 103 -42.44 7.58 4.33
CA ILE A 103 -42.93 8.42 3.25
C ILE A 103 -44.46 8.44 3.36
N ASP A 104 -45.02 9.61 3.68
CA ASP A 104 -46.47 9.77 3.83
C ASP A 104 -47.16 9.76 2.46
N THR A 105 -46.57 10.46 1.47
CA THR A 105 -47.06 10.49 0.10
C THR A 105 -46.20 9.57 -0.77
N PHE A 106 -46.61 8.31 -0.92
CA PHE A 106 -45.83 7.28 -1.64
C PHE A 106 -45.39 7.70 -3.05
N ASN A 107 -46.22 8.48 -3.78
CA ASN A 107 -45.87 8.98 -5.11
C ASN A 107 -44.66 9.93 -5.13
N THR A 108 -44.29 10.55 -4.00
CA THR A 108 -43.04 11.33 -3.87
C THR A 108 -41.82 10.47 -4.16
N LEU A 109 -41.91 9.17 -3.91
CA LEU A 109 -40.84 8.21 -4.20
C LEU A 109 -40.63 8.03 -5.70
N VAL A 110 -41.62 8.28 -6.56
CA VAL A 110 -41.57 7.92 -7.99
C VAL A 110 -41.37 6.40 -8.16
N PRO A 111 -42.27 5.58 -7.58
CA PRO A 111 -42.10 4.13 -7.44
C PRO A 111 -41.91 3.41 -8.78
N GLU A 112 -42.45 3.94 -9.88
CA GLU A 112 -42.32 3.37 -11.23
C GLU A 112 -40.88 3.30 -11.75
N ARG A 113 -39.94 4.02 -11.13
CA ARG A 113 -38.51 4.00 -11.49
C ARG A 113 -37.76 2.80 -10.90
N TYR A 114 -38.24 2.27 -9.78
CA TYR A 114 -37.50 1.27 -9.00
C TYR A 114 -37.48 -0.14 -9.59
N PRO A 115 -38.52 -0.65 -10.28
CA PRO A 115 -38.48 -1.98 -10.89
C PRO A 115 -37.27 -2.19 -11.83
N VAL A 116 -36.92 -1.18 -12.63
CA VAL A 116 -35.74 -1.24 -13.52
C VAL A 116 -34.44 -1.32 -12.72
N ILE A 117 -34.32 -0.53 -11.65
CA ILE A 117 -33.14 -0.53 -10.77
C ILE A 117 -32.99 -1.87 -10.06
N VAL A 118 -34.10 -2.41 -9.52
CA VAL A 118 -34.14 -3.76 -8.93
C VAL A 118 -33.74 -4.81 -9.96
N GLY A 119 -34.23 -4.69 -11.19
CA GLY A 119 -33.87 -5.56 -12.32
C GLY A 119 -32.37 -5.57 -12.60
N HIS A 120 -31.68 -4.43 -12.52
CA HIS A 120 -30.22 -4.37 -12.62
C HIS A 120 -29.52 -5.13 -11.47
N VAL A 121 -30.01 -4.99 -10.24
CA VAL A 121 -29.46 -5.73 -9.09
C VAL A 121 -29.63 -7.24 -9.27
N ARG A 122 -30.85 -7.68 -9.62
CA ARG A 122 -31.17 -9.09 -9.88
C ARG A 122 -30.33 -9.68 -11.00
N SER A 123 -30.16 -8.93 -12.08
CA SER A 123 -29.30 -9.34 -13.21
C SER A 123 -27.85 -9.57 -12.77
N GLY A 124 -27.33 -8.77 -11.83
CA GLY A 124 -26.02 -9.01 -11.21
C GLY A 124 -25.99 -10.31 -10.40
N VAL A 125 -26.97 -10.51 -9.51
CA VAL A 125 -27.07 -11.71 -8.65
C VAL A 125 -27.15 -12.99 -9.48
N ALA A 126 -27.97 -13.01 -10.54
CA ALA A 126 -28.17 -14.17 -11.40
C ALA A 126 -26.89 -14.65 -12.13
N ARG A 127 -25.89 -13.78 -12.31
CA ARG A 127 -24.62 -14.12 -12.97
C ARG A 127 -23.57 -14.69 -12.02
N ILE A 128 -23.71 -14.52 -10.70
CA ILE A 128 -22.68 -14.85 -9.71
C ILE A 128 -22.30 -16.32 -9.75
N GLU A 129 -23.29 -17.21 -9.72
CA GLU A 129 -23.01 -18.65 -9.70
C GLU A 129 -22.28 -19.10 -10.96
N ASN A 130 -22.71 -18.64 -12.13
CA ASN A 130 -22.05 -18.98 -13.38
C ASN A 130 -20.63 -18.43 -13.42
N ALA A 131 -20.41 -17.18 -13.04
CA ALA A 131 -19.08 -16.56 -13.00
C ALA A 131 -18.09 -17.35 -12.10
N ILE A 132 -18.58 -17.92 -11.00
CA ILE A 132 -17.80 -18.79 -10.11
C ILE A 132 -17.52 -20.15 -10.76
N HIS A 133 -18.55 -20.80 -11.31
CA HIS A 133 -18.42 -22.15 -11.86
C HIS A 133 -17.52 -22.20 -13.10
N SER A 134 -17.61 -21.22 -14.00
CA SER A 134 -16.78 -21.14 -15.20
C SER A 134 -15.46 -20.40 -14.99
N SER A 135 -15.22 -19.82 -13.81
CA SER A 135 -14.09 -18.91 -13.57
C SER A 135 -14.00 -17.80 -14.63
N ASP A 136 -15.15 -17.29 -15.05
CA ASP A 136 -15.28 -16.37 -16.18
C ASP A 136 -15.18 -14.92 -15.72
N SER A 137 -14.05 -14.30 -16.04
CA SER A 137 -13.77 -12.90 -15.73
C SER A 137 -14.68 -11.93 -16.49
N ASN A 138 -15.19 -12.29 -17.68
CA ASN A 138 -16.13 -11.44 -18.42
C ASN A 138 -17.47 -11.37 -17.69
N LEU A 139 -18.00 -12.51 -17.24
CA LEU A 139 -19.20 -12.53 -16.40
C LEU A 139 -18.99 -11.76 -15.09
N ALA A 140 -17.83 -11.90 -14.46
CA ALA A 140 -17.49 -11.11 -13.29
C ALA A 140 -17.52 -9.60 -13.60
N ILE A 141 -16.92 -9.16 -14.71
CA ILE A 141 -16.94 -7.76 -15.15
C ILE A 141 -18.37 -7.27 -15.41
N GLU A 142 -19.21 -8.05 -16.08
CA GLU A 142 -20.61 -7.72 -16.32
C GLU A 142 -21.39 -7.47 -15.01
N ILE A 143 -21.13 -8.28 -13.96
CA ILE A 143 -21.72 -8.07 -12.63
C ILE A 143 -21.37 -6.68 -12.10
N GLY A 144 -20.09 -6.32 -12.12
CA GLY A 144 -19.66 -5.00 -11.62
C GLY A 144 -20.11 -3.84 -12.50
N GLN A 145 -20.29 -4.05 -13.81
CA GLN A 145 -20.85 -3.04 -14.71
C GLN A 145 -22.32 -2.72 -14.42
N MET A 146 -23.06 -3.56 -13.69
CA MET A 146 -24.41 -3.21 -13.23
C MET A 146 -24.39 -1.98 -12.31
N GLN A 147 -23.30 -1.75 -11.58
CA GLN A 147 -23.10 -0.56 -10.75
C GLN A 147 -23.23 0.72 -11.59
N ASN A 148 -22.66 0.76 -12.80
CA ASN A 148 -22.75 1.94 -13.67
C ASN A 148 -24.21 2.23 -14.11
N LYS A 149 -25.00 1.17 -14.36
CA LYS A 149 -26.42 1.31 -14.72
C LYS A 149 -27.24 1.83 -13.55
N ILE A 150 -27.05 1.25 -12.37
CA ILE A 150 -27.69 1.68 -11.12
C ILE A 150 -27.32 3.12 -10.78
N GLU A 151 -26.04 3.50 -10.92
CA GLU A 151 -25.57 4.87 -10.71
C GLU A 151 -26.21 5.86 -11.68
N ALA A 152 -26.38 5.47 -12.96
CA ALA A 152 -27.07 6.30 -13.94
C ALA A 152 -28.53 6.53 -13.57
N ASP A 153 -29.23 5.51 -13.08
CA ASP A 153 -30.62 5.64 -12.63
C ASP A 153 -30.75 6.40 -11.31
N TYR A 154 -29.83 6.17 -10.36
CA TYR A 154 -29.71 6.96 -9.14
C TYR A 154 -29.61 8.45 -9.44
N ARG A 155 -28.74 8.85 -10.39
CA ARG A 155 -28.61 10.27 -10.79
C ARG A 155 -29.90 10.83 -11.39
N LYS A 156 -30.71 10.03 -12.07
CA LYS A 156 -32.01 10.48 -12.61
C LYS A 156 -32.98 10.76 -11.47
N VAL A 157 -33.16 9.83 -10.53
CA VAL A 157 -34.08 10.01 -9.39
C VAL A 157 -33.60 11.11 -8.44
N PHE A 158 -32.29 11.20 -8.19
CA PHE A 158 -31.68 12.25 -7.38
C PHE A 158 -32.00 13.66 -7.92
N LYS A 159 -31.93 13.84 -9.24
CA LYS A 159 -32.31 15.11 -9.89
C LYS A 159 -33.79 15.43 -9.71
N VAL A 160 -34.67 14.42 -9.79
CA VAL A 160 -36.12 14.60 -9.54
C VAL A 160 -36.34 15.05 -8.10
N TYR A 161 -35.81 14.34 -7.12
CA TYR A 161 -35.97 14.68 -5.71
C TYR A 161 -35.41 16.06 -5.36
N THR A 162 -34.22 16.40 -5.87
CA THR A 162 -33.61 17.72 -5.64
C THR A 162 -34.44 18.85 -6.24
N ARG A 163 -35.12 18.61 -7.35
CA ARG A 163 -36.07 19.58 -7.93
C ARG A 163 -37.32 19.70 -7.06
N GLU A 164 -37.89 18.59 -6.60
CA GLU A 164 -39.06 18.58 -5.71
C GLU A 164 -38.79 19.21 -4.35
N MET A 165 -37.53 19.27 -3.87
CA MET A 165 -37.19 20.01 -2.63
C MET A 165 -37.55 21.50 -2.70
N ARG A 166 -37.63 22.05 -3.91
CA ARG A 166 -38.00 23.46 -4.14
C ARG A 166 -39.52 23.64 -4.28
N ASN A 167 -40.29 22.56 -4.29
CA ASN A 167 -41.73 22.57 -4.42
C ASN A 167 -42.39 22.70 -3.04
N PRO A 168 -43.08 23.82 -2.74
CA PRO A 168 -43.69 24.03 -1.43
C PRO A 168 -44.86 23.08 -1.13
N LYS A 169 -45.34 22.32 -2.12
CA LYS A 169 -46.42 21.34 -1.97
C LYS A 169 -45.92 19.95 -1.57
N THR A 170 -44.62 19.69 -1.65
CA THR A 170 -44.04 18.38 -1.35
C THR A 170 -43.43 18.40 0.05
N GLN A 171 -43.70 17.37 0.85
CA GLN A 171 -43.16 17.28 2.20
C GLN A 171 -41.65 17.06 2.16
N PRO A 172 -40.83 17.88 2.85
CA PRO A 172 -39.39 17.68 2.90
C PRO A 172 -38.96 16.32 3.47
N SER A 173 -39.74 15.78 4.43
CA SER A 173 -39.53 14.45 5.01
C SER A 173 -39.67 13.32 3.99
N ASP A 174 -40.68 13.39 3.12
CA ASP A 174 -40.91 12.39 2.06
C ASP A 174 -39.76 12.38 1.06
N ILE A 175 -39.26 13.56 0.70
CA ILE A 175 -38.13 13.69 -0.23
C ILE A 175 -36.85 13.16 0.42
N ALA A 176 -36.61 13.48 1.69
CA ALA A 176 -35.45 12.99 2.43
C ALA A 176 -35.45 11.46 2.50
N ASN A 177 -36.58 10.84 2.85
CA ASN A 177 -36.71 9.38 2.85
C ASN A 177 -36.61 8.78 1.44
N SER A 178 -37.13 9.44 0.40
CA SER A 178 -36.99 9.00 -0.99
C SER A 178 -35.53 9.00 -1.45
N LEU A 179 -34.74 10.01 -1.04
CA LEU A 179 -33.30 10.03 -1.27
C LEU A 179 -32.59 8.88 -0.56
N LEU A 180 -32.96 8.58 0.68
CA LEU A 180 -32.39 7.45 1.42
C LEU A 180 -32.69 6.13 0.73
N VAL A 181 -33.92 5.93 0.22
CA VAL A 181 -34.27 4.75 -0.60
C VAL A 181 -33.33 4.65 -1.81
N ALA A 182 -33.18 5.72 -2.58
CA ALA A 182 -32.30 5.74 -3.75
C ALA A 182 -30.83 5.48 -3.39
N SER A 183 -30.35 5.99 -2.26
CA SER A 183 -29.00 5.72 -1.75
C SER A 183 -28.78 4.26 -1.38
N GLU A 184 -29.79 3.56 -0.84
CA GLU A 184 -29.65 2.12 -0.58
C GLU A 184 -29.49 1.32 -1.88
N PHE A 185 -30.16 1.71 -2.97
CA PHE A 185 -29.94 1.10 -4.28
C PHE A 185 -28.55 1.40 -4.87
N GLN A 186 -28.06 2.63 -4.73
CA GLN A 186 -26.69 2.96 -5.11
C GLN A 186 -25.68 2.04 -4.41
N ARG A 187 -25.86 1.81 -3.10
CA ARG A 187 -25.05 0.88 -2.29
C ARG A 187 -25.21 -0.58 -2.70
N MET A 188 -26.37 -0.99 -3.21
CA MET A 188 -26.51 -2.33 -3.82
C MET A 188 -25.63 -2.47 -5.05
N GLY A 189 -25.55 -1.43 -5.88
CA GLY A 189 -24.61 -1.36 -7.00
C GLY A 189 -23.16 -1.50 -6.55
N ASP A 190 -22.77 -0.81 -5.48
CA ASP A 190 -21.41 -0.94 -4.92
C ASP A 190 -21.13 -2.37 -4.40
N SER A 191 -22.13 -3.02 -3.81
CA SER A 191 -22.03 -4.41 -3.34
C SER A 191 -21.79 -5.38 -4.53
N LEU A 192 -22.48 -5.17 -5.67
CA LEU A 192 -22.23 -5.94 -6.89
C LEU A 192 -20.83 -5.71 -7.46
N LYS A 193 -20.33 -4.46 -7.39
CA LYS A 193 -18.96 -4.16 -7.77
C LYS A 193 -17.95 -4.89 -6.89
N SER A 194 -18.14 -4.91 -5.56
CA SER A 194 -17.28 -5.65 -4.63
C SER A 194 -17.32 -7.16 -4.87
N ILE A 195 -18.50 -7.73 -5.13
CA ILE A 195 -18.65 -9.14 -5.55
C ILE A 195 -17.82 -9.41 -6.80
N SER A 196 -17.94 -8.56 -7.82
CA SER A 196 -17.18 -8.69 -9.06
C SER A 196 -15.66 -8.66 -8.83
N GLU A 197 -15.14 -7.74 -8.02
CA GLU A 197 -13.72 -7.65 -7.69
C GLU A 197 -13.22 -8.90 -6.96
N ALA A 198 -14.02 -9.47 -6.05
CA ALA A 198 -13.70 -10.73 -5.37
C ALA A 198 -13.64 -11.91 -6.36
N LEU A 199 -14.56 -11.97 -7.33
CA LEU A 199 -14.57 -13.00 -8.37
C LEU A 199 -13.35 -12.89 -9.31
N ILE A 200 -13.05 -11.68 -9.79
CA ILE A 200 -11.87 -11.42 -10.63
C ILE A 200 -10.60 -11.81 -9.86
N SER A 201 -10.51 -11.44 -8.57
CA SER A 201 -9.37 -11.79 -7.72
C SER A 201 -9.16 -13.31 -7.62
N SER A 202 -10.25 -14.06 -7.46
CA SER A 202 -10.20 -15.53 -7.42
C SER A 202 -9.71 -16.12 -8.75
N ASN A 203 -10.19 -15.59 -9.88
CA ASN A 203 -9.84 -16.09 -11.20
C ASN A 203 -8.35 -15.89 -11.51
N ILE A 204 -7.83 -14.70 -11.19
CA ILE A 204 -6.44 -14.32 -11.46
C ILE A 204 -5.47 -14.93 -10.44
N GLY A 205 -5.92 -15.22 -9.22
CA GLY A 205 -5.04 -15.75 -8.17
C GLY A 205 -4.33 -14.67 -7.33
N GLN A 206 -4.77 -13.41 -7.42
CA GLN A 206 -4.30 -12.30 -6.58
C GLN A 206 -5.43 -11.31 -6.30
N ALA A 207 -5.38 -10.62 -5.15
CA ALA A 207 -6.34 -9.58 -4.82
C ALA A 207 -6.20 -8.38 -5.78
N VAL A 208 -7.25 -8.08 -6.53
CA VAL A 208 -7.29 -6.97 -7.49
C VAL A 208 -8.63 -6.23 -7.43
N ASN A 209 -8.58 -4.92 -7.61
CA ASN A 209 -9.77 -4.11 -7.87
C ASN A 209 -9.96 -3.92 -9.39
N PHE A 210 -11.09 -3.31 -9.78
CA PHE A 210 -11.41 -3.07 -11.19
C PHE A 210 -10.36 -2.24 -11.94
N GLU A 211 -9.84 -1.17 -11.32
CA GLU A 211 -8.86 -0.30 -11.98
C GLU A 211 -7.54 -1.03 -12.25
N ARG A 212 -7.09 -1.82 -11.28
CA ARG A 212 -5.91 -2.67 -11.37
C ARG A 212 -6.07 -3.74 -12.43
N TYR A 213 -7.22 -4.43 -12.46
CA TYR A 213 -7.50 -5.48 -13.44
C TYR A 213 -7.32 -4.99 -14.88
N PHE A 214 -7.98 -3.88 -15.24
CA PHE A 214 -7.89 -3.38 -16.61
C PHE A 214 -6.52 -2.78 -16.93
N SER A 215 -5.86 -2.17 -15.94
CA SER A 215 -4.49 -1.65 -16.14
C SER A 215 -3.53 -2.80 -16.43
N LEU A 216 -3.67 -3.91 -15.70
CA LEU A 216 -2.93 -5.14 -15.89
C LEU A 216 -3.24 -5.77 -17.26
N GLN A 217 -4.51 -5.96 -17.61
CA GLN A 217 -4.92 -6.51 -18.91
C GLN A 217 -4.37 -5.68 -20.07
N SER A 218 -4.46 -4.34 -19.97
CA SER A 218 -3.95 -3.46 -21.01
C SER A 218 -2.43 -3.48 -21.10
N LEU A 219 -1.70 -3.57 -19.98
CA LEU A 219 -0.24 -3.68 -20.01
C LEU A 219 0.24 -5.07 -20.47
N MET A 220 -0.52 -6.13 -20.17
CA MET A 220 -0.23 -7.48 -20.63
C MET A 220 -0.43 -7.63 -22.13
N SER A 221 -1.47 -7.01 -22.72
CA SER A 221 -1.64 -7.03 -24.18
C SER A 221 -0.47 -6.36 -24.92
N ASP A 222 0.27 -5.45 -24.27
CA ASP A 222 1.48 -4.84 -24.83
C ASP A 222 2.70 -5.79 -24.76
N LEU A 223 2.66 -6.82 -23.90
CA LEU A 223 3.72 -7.82 -23.68
C LEU A 223 3.49 -9.14 -24.43
N GLU A 224 2.29 -9.37 -24.97
CA GLU A 224 1.94 -10.64 -25.61
C GLU A 224 2.85 -10.92 -26.83
N GLU A 225 3.86 -11.75 -26.63
CA GLU A 225 4.48 -12.51 -27.72
C GLU A 225 3.53 -13.65 -28.14
N PRO A 226 3.53 -14.07 -29.43
CA PRO A 226 2.47 -14.90 -30.02
C PRO A 226 2.22 -16.28 -29.38
N ASN A 227 3.00 -16.73 -28.39
CA ASN A 227 3.02 -18.13 -27.94
C ASN A 227 3.23 -18.38 -26.43
N GLY A 228 3.16 -17.38 -25.55
CA GLY A 228 3.36 -17.56 -24.10
C GLY A 228 2.10 -17.31 -23.27
N GLU A 229 1.67 -18.29 -22.48
CA GLU A 229 0.72 -18.03 -21.39
C GLU A 229 1.47 -17.29 -20.26
N LEU A 230 0.98 -16.11 -19.88
CA LEU A 230 1.56 -15.31 -18.79
C LEU A 230 0.77 -15.55 -17.50
N ALA A 231 1.46 -15.94 -16.43
CA ALA A 231 0.92 -16.04 -15.08
C ALA A 231 1.35 -14.83 -14.25
N ILE A 232 0.50 -14.45 -13.29
CA ILE A 232 0.73 -13.28 -12.44
C ILE A 232 0.84 -13.76 -11.00
N GLU A 233 1.92 -13.36 -10.34
CA GLU A 233 2.24 -13.78 -8.98
C GLU A 233 2.49 -12.54 -8.12
N ALA A 234 1.78 -12.42 -7.00
CA ALA A 234 2.02 -11.31 -6.07
C ALA A 234 3.40 -11.51 -5.40
N ILE A 235 4.30 -10.52 -5.54
CA ILE A 235 5.64 -10.56 -4.93
C ILE A 235 5.60 -9.88 -3.57
N ALA A 236 4.96 -8.71 -3.50
CA ALA A 236 4.92 -7.89 -2.30
C ALA A 236 3.71 -6.95 -2.30
N GLU A 237 3.22 -6.64 -1.09
CA GLU A 237 2.31 -5.52 -0.85
C GLU A 237 3.11 -4.44 -0.12
N THR A 238 3.13 -3.21 -0.65
CA THR A 238 3.82 -2.11 0.03
C THR A 238 2.93 -1.55 1.14
N ARG A 239 3.55 -1.06 2.21
CA ARG A 239 2.85 -0.35 3.31
C ARG A 239 2.13 0.92 2.86
N SER A 240 2.43 1.41 1.65
CA SER A 240 1.79 2.58 1.04
C SER A 240 0.53 2.24 0.24
N GLY A 241 0.11 0.98 0.22
CA GLY A 241 -1.06 0.51 -0.54
C GLY A 241 -0.78 0.27 -2.03
N SER A 242 0.49 0.25 -2.46
CA SER A 242 0.86 -0.16 -3.81
C SER A 242 1.12 -1.66 -3.83
N SER A 243 0.65 -2.33 -4.86
CA SER A 243 0.86 -3.75 -5.05
C SER A 243 1.91 -4.02 -6.13
N ILE A 244 2.76 -5.01 -5.87
CA ILE A 244 3.85 -5.42 -6.76
C ILE A 244 3.63 -6.88 -7.15
N SER A 245 3.49 -7.13 -8.45
CA SER A 245 3.29 -8.47 -9.00
C SER A 245 4.34 -8.81 -10.06
N ALA A 246 4.84 -10.04 -10.05
CA ALA A 246 5.65 -10.62 -11.11
C ALA A 246 4.74 -11.10 -12.22
N ILE A 247 5.14 -10.84 -13.46
CA ILE A 247 4.58 -11.47 -14.65
C ILE A 247 5.57 -12.56 -15.06
N ARG A 248 5.14 -13.82 -14.99
CA ARG A 248 5.95 -15.01 -15.28
C ARG A 248 5.44 -15.66 -16.56
N ASN A 249 6.34 -16.11 -17.41
CA ASN A 249 5.98 -16.99 -18.52
C ASN A 249 5.78 -18.41 -17.97
N THR A 250 4.59 -19.00 -18.18
CA THR A 250 4.26 -20.33 -17.62
C THR A 250 5.07 -21.47 -18.23
N LYS A 251 5.65 -21.29 -19.43
CA LYS A 251 6.44 -22.32 -20.11
C LYS A 251 7.90 -22.34 -19.65
N THR A 252 8.51 -21.17 -19.49
CA THR A 252 9.91 -21.05 -19.09
C THR A 252 10.09 -20.88 -17.58
N GLU A 253 9.00 -20.65 -16.87
CA GLU A 253 8.97 -20.23 -15.46
C GLU A 253 9.82 -18.97 -15.17
N THR A 254 10.22 -18.21 -16.19
CA THR A 254 11.03 -16.99 -16.00
C THR A 254 10.14 -15.78 -15.75
N VAL A 255 10.53 -14.92 -14.83
CA VAL A 255 9.87 -13.63 -14.60
C VAL A 255 10.25 -12.68 -15.72
N THR A 256 9.27 -12.29 -16.52
CA THR A 256 9.45 -11.41 -17.69
C THR A 256 9.44 -9.94 -17.27
N ALA A 257 8.58 -9.57 -16.31
CA ALA A 257 8.40 -8.19 -15.90
C ALA A 257 7.82 -8.08 -14.48
N VAL A 258 7.94 -6.90 -13.89
CA VAL A 258 7.31 -6.54 -12.61
C VAL A 258 6.28 -5.44 -12.86
N PHE A 259 5.06 -5.69 -12.42
CA PHE A 259 3.94 -4.77 -12.47
C PHE A 259 3.79 -4.05 -11.12
N LYS A 260 3.75 -2.72 -11.15
CA LYS A 260 3.58 -1.85 -9.99
C LYS A 260 2.41 -0.89 -10.26
N ASP A 261 1.45 -0.82 -9.34
CA ASP A 261 0.31 0.10 -9.45
C ASP A 261 0.06 0.92 -8.18
N GLY A 262 -0.60 2.07 -8.33
CA GLY A 262 -0.93 2.93 -7.21
C GLY A 262 -1.41 4.32 -7.63
N GLU A 263 -1.35 5.26 -6.69
CA GLU A 263 -1.72 6.66 -6.92
C GLU A 263 -0.89 7.28 -8.04
N LYS A 264 -1.57 8.00 -8.95
CA LYS A 264 -0.98 8.57 -10.16
C LYS A 264 0.28 9.41 -9.91
N ASN A 265 0.29 10.21 -8.84
CA ASN A 265 1.44 11.07 -8.52
C ASN A 265 2.66 10.25 -8.13
N LYS A 266 2.48 9.25 -7.24
CA LYS A 266 3.58 8.37 -6.80
C LYS A 266 4.18 7.57 -7.95
N VAL A 267 3.34 6.97 -8.80
CA VAL A 267 3.83 6.19 -9.95
C VAL A 267 4.52 7.09 -10.98
N LYS A 268 4.09 8.36 -11.11
CA LYS A 268 4.77 9.35 -11.96
C LYS A 268 6.16 9.69 -11.41
N GLU A 269 6.28 9.93 -10.10
CA GLU A 269 7.55 10.20 -9.43
C GLU A 269 8.52 9.02 -9.58
N GLU A 270 8.03 7.79 -9.39
CA GLU A 270 8.81 6.57 -9.62
C GLU A 270 9.34 6.49 -11.06
N ARG A 271 8.47 6.71 -12.04
CA ARG A 271 8.85 6.74 -13.46
C ARG A 271 9.93 7.78 -13.74
N GLN A 272 9.79 8.99 -13.20
CA GLN A 272 10.79 10.06 -13.36
C GLN A 272 12.13 9.68 -12.71
N GLY A 273 12.10 9.05 -11.53
CA GLY A 273 13.29 8.52 -10.87
C GLY A 273 14.01 7.49 -11.73
N VAL A 274 13.26 6.51 -12.27
CA VAL A 274 13.81 5.48 -13.15
C VAL A 274 14.41 6.08 -14.43
N GLU A 275 13.71 6.99 -15.10
CA GLU A 275 14.21 7.68 -16.32
C GLU A 275 15.50 8.49 -16.04
N SER A 276 15.54 9.16 -14.89
CA SER A 276 16.72 9.93 -14.45
C SER A 276 17.91 9.01 -14.20
N TRP A 277 17.72 7.93 -13.46
CA TRP A 277 18.80 6.96 -13.17
C TRP A 277 19.28 6.22 -14.41
N HIS A 278 18.39 5.92 -15.37
CA HIS A 278 18.80 5.34 -16.65
C HIS A 278 19.73 6.27 -17.44
N SER A 279 19.50 7.58 -17.34
CA SER A 279 20.35 8.60 -17.97
C SER A 279 21.67 8.81 -17.23
N ILE A 280 21.65 8.72 -15.90
CA ILE A 280 22.82 8.97 -15.04
C ILE A 280 23.78 7.78 -14.99
N TYR A 281 23.26 6.57 -14.79
CA TYR A 281 24.05 5.36 -14.65
C TYR A 281 23.29 4.18 -15.31
N PRO A 282 23.44 3.99 -16.64
CA PRO A 282 22.76 2.94 -17.37
C PRO A 282 22.95 1.55 -16.74
N GLY A 283 21.86 0.83 -16.56
CA GLY A 283 21.84 -0.52 -15.97
C GLY A 283 21.74 -0.58 -14.44
N LEU A 284 21.69 0.57 -13.74
CA LEU A 284 21.47 0.62 -12.29
C LEU A 284 19.98 0.56 -11.92
N ALA A 285 19.13 1.25 -12.68
CA ALA A 285 17.68 1.23 -12.53
C ALA A 285 17.05 0.24 -13.54
N PRO A 286 15.87 -0.33 -13.22
CA PRO A 286 15.15 -1.20 -14.16
C PRO A 286 14.70 -0.41 -15.38
N LYS A 287 14.56 -1.05 -16.55
CA LYS A 287 13.92 -0.40 -17.71
C LYS A 287 12.40 -0.30 -17.50
N ILE A 288 11.83 0.80 -17.95
CA ILE A 288 10.37 0.94 -18.07
C ILE A 288 9.94 0.27 -19.36
N LEU A 289 9.08 -0.73 -19.25
CA LEU A 289 8.53 -1.47 -20.39
C LEU A 289 7.25 -0.81 -20.90
N SER A 290 6.35 -0.43 -20.00
CA SER A 290 5.11 0.29 -20.35
C SER A 290 4.54 1.06 -19.16
N TYR A 291 3.69 2.05 -19.44
CA TYR A 291 3.09 2.94 -18.45
C TYR A 291 1.69 3.37 -18.88
N LYS A 292 0.70 3.15 -18.02
CA LYS A 292 -0.71 3.52 -18.28
C LYS A 292 -1.29 4.35 -17.14
N LYS A 293 -2.06 5.37 -17.49
CA LYS A 293 -2.80 6.23 -16.55
C LYS A 293 -4.29 5.96 -16.68
N ARG A 294 -5.00 5.82 -15.56
CA ARG A 294 -6.46 5.69 -15.54
C ARG A 294 -7.03 6.41 -14.33
N ASN A 295 -7.90 7.39 -14.54
CA ASN A 295 -8.48 8.20 -13.47
C ASN A 295 -7.40 8.80 -12.51
N GLN A 296 -7.46 8.41 -11.23
CA GLN A 296 -6.54 8.81 -10.16
C GLN A 296 -5.42 7.77 -9.90
N SER A 297 -5.44 6.66 -10.63
CA SER A 297 -4.42 5.61 -10.55
C SER A 297 -3.53 5.59 -11.79
N ALA A 298 -2.35 4.99 -11.63
CA ALA A 298 -1.46 4.67 -12.73
C ALA A 298 -0.80 3.32 -12.46
N ALA A 299 -0.38 2.67 -13.55
CA ALA A 299 0.33 1.40 -13.52
C ALA A 299 1.61 1.52 -14.34
N LEU A 300 2.65 0.89 -13.83
CA LEU A 300 3.98 0.86 -14.40
C LEU A 300 4.42 -0.60 -14.54
N LEU A 301 4.92 -0.94 -15.71
CA LEU A 301 5.56 -2.21 -15.97
C LEU A 301 7.06 -1.97 -16.11
N ILE A 302 7.86 -2.63 -15.28
CA ILE A 302 9.32 -2.51 -15.28
C ILE A 302 9.97 -3.87 -15.52
N GLU A 303 11.20 -3.84 -16.00
CA GLU A 303 12.07 -5.01 -16.16
C GLU A 303 12.26 -5.73 -14.81
N HIS A 304 12.27 -7.07 -14.86
CA HIS A 304 12.68 -7.86 -13.71
C HIS A 304 14.20 -7.80 -13.56
N LEU A 305 14.67 -7.39 -12.39
CA LEU A 305 16.09 -7.31 -12.08
C LEU A 305 16.55 -8.61 -11.42
N PRO A 306 17.60 -9.29 -11.96
CA PRO A 306 18.16 -10.48 -11.35
C PRO A 306 18.90 -10.15 -10.05
N GLY A 307 19.11 -11.17 -9.21
CA GLY A 307 19.89 -11.06 -7.98
C GLY A 307 19.05 -11.12 -6.71
N LEU A 308 19.69 -10.81 -5.58
CA LEU A 308 19.12 -10.86 -4.24
C LEU A 308 19.15 -9.46 -3.62
N THR A 309 18.14 -9.11 -2.82
CA THR A 309 18.20 -7.86 -2.04
C THR A 309 19.36 -7.94 -1.04
N LEU A 310 19.97 -6.80 -0.72
CA LEU A 310 21.01 -6.77 0.31
C LEU A 310 20.44 -7.20 1.67
N GLU A 311 19.18 -6.90 1.96
CA GLU A 311 18.50 -7.47 3.13
C GLU A 311 18.56 -9.01 3.14
N HIS A 312 18.20 -9.66 2.02
CA HIS A 312 18.25 -11.13 1.95
C HIS A 312 19.67 -11.66 2.13
N ILE A 313 20.65 -11.05 1.46
CA ILE A 313 22.07 -11.43 1.58
C ILE A 313 22.53 -11.31 3.04
N LEU A 314 22.18 -10.20 3.70
CA LEU A 314 22.55 -9.91 5.09
C LEU A 314 21.87 -10.80 6.11
N LEU A 315 20.76 -11.44 5.78
CA LEU A 315 20.01 -12.31 6.70
C LEU A 315 20.30 -13.79 6.46
N ASN A 316 20.43 -14.21 5.20
CA ASN A 316 20.35 -15.63 4.84
C ASN A 316 21.63 -16.19 4.19
N GLU A 317 22.46 -15.33 3.59
CA GLU A 317 23.62 -15.77 2.80
C GLU A 317 24.91 -15.80 3.62
N ASN A 318 26.01 -16.26 3.03
CA ASN A 318 27.31 -16.33 3.71
C ASN A 318 28.06 -14.98 3.76
N GLY A 319 29.10 -14.91 4.61
CA GLY A 319 29.90 -13.70 4.80
C GLY A 319 30.62 -13.24 3.53
N ASP A 320 31.14 -14.16 2.72
CA ASP A 320 31.84 -13.84 1.48
C ASP A 320 30.94 -13.13 0.46
N LEU A 321 29.69 -13.56 0.33
CA LEU A 321 28.72 -12.91 -0.55
C LEU A 321 28.35 -11.52 -0.04
N CYS A 322 28.17 -11.38 1.29
CA CYS A 322 27.94 -10.08 1.92
C CYS A 322 29.09 -9.09 1.63
N ASP A 323 30.33 -9.53 1.81
CA ASP A 323 31.52 -8.70 1.59
C ASP A 323 31.67 -8.30 0.12
N LYS A 324 31.43 -9.24 -0.81
CA LYS A 324 31.40 -8.97 -2.26
C LYS A 324 30.33 -7.95 -2.62
N ALA A 325 29.10 -8.13 -2.12
CA ALA A 325 27.99 -7.23 -2.39
C ALA A 325 28.25 -5.83 -1.85
N LEU A 326 28.78 -5.72 -0.62
CA LEU A 326 29.15 -4.45 0.00
C LEU A 326 30.32 -3.75 -0.71
N ALA A 327 31.33 -4.50 -1.13
CA ALA A 327 32.45 -3.97 -1.90
C ALA A 327 31.97 -3.42 -3.25
N ARG A 328 31.08 -4.16 -3.93
CA ARG A 328 30.48 -3.70 -5.19
C ARG A 328 29.63 -2.47 -4.98
N LEU A 329 28.73 -2.45 -3.99
CA LEU A 329 27.92 -1.29 -3.61
C LEU A 329 28.79 -0.05 -3.37
N SER A 330 29.84 -0.20 -2.56
CA SER A 330 30.78 0.88 -2.23
C SER A 330 31.53 1.41 -3.45
N LYS A 331 31.81 0.57 -4.44
CA LYS A 331 32.40 1.00 -5.71
C LYS A 331 31.37 1.77 -6.54
N THR A 332 30.19 1.19 -6.75
CA THR A 332 29.10 1.79 -7.52
C THR A 332 28.72 3.18 -6.98
N LEU A 333 28.53 3.33 -5.66
CA LEU A 333 28.20 4.63 -5.06
C LEU A 333 29.29 5.68 -5.26
N ARG A 334 30.57 5.31 -5.08
CA ARG A 334 31.67 6.26 -5.32
C ARG A 334 31.73 6.71 -6.78
N ASP A 335 31.42 5.82 -7.72
CA ASP A 335 31.39 6.15 -9.13
C ASP A 335 30.21 7.10 -9.44
N ILE A 336 29.02 6.81 -8.93
CA ILE A 336 27.82 7.67 -9.04
C ILE A 336 28.11 9.05 -8.45
N TRP A 337 28.61 9.12 -7.22
CA TRP A 337 28.87 10.39 -6.53
C TRP A 337 29.92 11.22 -7.26
N LYS A 338 30.92 10.61 -7.89
CA LYS A 338 31.90 11.34 -8.72
C LYS A 338 31.28 11.86 -10.00
N GLN A 339 30.50 11.04 -10.71
CA GLN A 339 29.90 11.41 -12.00
C GLN A 339 28.83 12.48 -11.87
N THR A 340 28.06 12.44 -10.78
CA THR A 340 26.95 13.35 -10.53
C THR A 340 27.34 14.54 -9.65
N ARG A 341 28.62 14.69 -9.30
CA ARG A 341 29.07 15.78 -8.43
C ARG A 341 28.85 17.13 -9.11
N THR A 342 28.13 18.02 -8.44
CA THR A 342 28.05 19.44 -8.82
C THR A 342 28.90 20.29 -7.88
N LYS A 343 29.04 21.59 -8.17
CA LYS A 343 29.70 22.54 -7.25
C LYS A 343 28.71 23.23 -6.31
N GLU A 344 27.42 22.92 -6.42
CA GLU A 344 26.40 23.56 -5.61
C GLU A 344 26.43 22.96 -4.20
N PRO A 345 26.53 23.79 -3.15
CA PRO A 345 26.38 23.32 -1.79
C PRO A 345 25.02 22.65 -1.58
N ALA A 346 24.97 21.60 -0.77
CA ALA A 346 23.74 20.86 -0.52
C ALA A 346 23.37 20.89 0.96
N GLU A 347 22.14 21.32 1.26
CA GLU A 347 21.57 21.19 2.59
C GLU A 347 21.08 19.75 2.81
N LEU A 348 21.35 19.21 4.01
CA LEU A 348 20.84 17.89 4.40
C LEU A 348 19.37 17.96 4.83
N GLY A 349 19.01 19.00 5.59
CA GLY A 349 17.65 19.23 6.09
C GLY A 349 17.07 18.10 6.94
N SER A 350 17.90 17.32 7.65
CA SER A 350 17.46 16.18 8.44
C SER A 350 16.63 16.59 9.65
N MET A 351 16.92 17.71 10.31
CA MET A 351 16.13 18.14 11.47
C MET A 351 14.75 18.66 11.06
N GLN A 352 14.65 19.33 9.92
CA GLN A 352 13.35 19.69 9.34
C GLN A 352 12.54 18.43 8.99
N GLN A 353 13.15 17.47 8.28
CA GLN A 353 12.51 16.19 7.95
C GLN A 353 12.06 15.42 9.21
N LEU A 354 12.85 15.48 10.29
CA LEU A 354 12.48 14.88 11.57
C LEU A 354 11.26 15.58 12.17
N SER A 355 11.27 16.90 12.26
CA SER A 355 10.17 17.71 12.80
C SER A 355 8.84 17.42 12.11
N GLU A 356 8.83 17.36 10.77
CA GLU A 356 7.64 17.04 9.97
C GLU A 356 7.07 15.64 10.26
N ARG A 357 7.92 14.70 10.69
CA ARG A 357 7.55 13.29 10.91
C ARG A 357 7.29 12.93 12.37
N LEU A 358 7.57 13.82 13.33
CA LEU A 358 7.39 13.56 14.76
C LEU A 358 5.94 13.23 15.13
N GLY A 359 4.97 13.86 14.46
CA GLY A 359 3.54 13.57 14.68
C GLY A 359 3.18 12.11 14.37
N GLU A 360 3.68 11.58 13.25
CA GLU A 360 3.46 10.18 12.85
C GLU A 360 4.19 9.21 13.78
N VAL A 361 5.39 9.57 14.25
CA VAL A 361 6.11 8.77 15.26
C VAL A 361 5.32 8.68 16.56
N ARG A 362 4.83 9.81 17.07
CA ARG A 362 4.04 9.88 18.33
C ARG A 362 2.67 9.22 18.22
N ARG A 363 2.10 9.11 17.01
CA ARG A 363 0.88 8.33 16.78
C ARG A 363 1.08 6.84 17.07
N VAL A 364 2.26 6.30 16.76
CA VAL A 364 2.63 4.90 17.03
C VAL A 364 3.17 4.72 18.44
N HIS A 365 3.96 5.68 18.92
CA HIS A 365 4.61 5.68 20.23
C HIS A 365 4.21 6.93 21.04
N PRO A 366 3.00 6.97 21.63
CA PRO A 366 2.56 8.11 22.44
C PRO A 366 3.50 8.41 23.61
N GLU A 367 4.24 7.41 24.12
CA GLU A 367 5.25 7.59 25.17
C GLU A 367 6.45 8.48 24.77
N PHE A 368 6.65 8.74 23.48
CA PHE A 368 7.65 9.70 22.99
C PHE A 368 7.15 11.14 23.00
N GLN A 369 5.88 11.35 23.35
CA GLN A 369 5.37 12.67 23.70
C GLN A 369 5.91 13.01 25.08
N GLU A 370 6.80 13.99 25.14
CA GLU A 370 7.49 14.30 26.39
C GLU A 370 6.55 14.94 27.40
N THR A 371 6.64 14.44 28.63
CA THR A 371 6.20 15.13 29.84
C THR A 371 7.40 15.92 30.37
N HIS A 372 7.22 17.17 30.77
CA HIS A 372 8.30 17.98 31.32
C HIS A 372 8.98 17.26 32.50
N VAL A 373 10.23 16.84 32.33
CA VAL A 373 11.02 16.20 33.38
C VAL A 373 11.92 17.24 34.04
N ARG A 374 11.75 17.43 35.36
CA ARG A 374 12.70 18.17 36.21
C ARG A 374 13.46 17.18 37.07
N PHE A 375 14.78 17.27 37.09
CA PHE A 375 15.64 16.45 37.93
C PHE A 375 16.65 17.34 38.66
N CYS A 376 16.64 17.30 40.00
CA CYS A 376 17.52 18.12 40.85
C CYS A 376 17.54 19.63 40.51
N GLY A 377 16.40 20.18 40.09
CA GLY A 377 16.29 21.60 39.71
C GLY A 377 16.58 21.89 38.23
N GLU A 378 17.21 20.96 37.51
CA GLU A 378 17.47 21.06 36.08
C GLU A 378 16.30 20.55 35.26
N ALA A 379 15.90 21.30 34.24
CA ALA A 379 14.87 20.88 33.30
C ALA A 379 15.52 20.16 32.13
N LEU A 380 15.14 18.89 31.92
CA LEU A 380 15.56 18.16 30.73
C LEU A 380 14.92 18.83 29.51
N GLN A 381 15.73 19.32 28.57
CA GLN A 381 15.22 19.94 27.35
C GLN A 381 14.38 18.95 26.54
N SER A 382 13.31 19.47 25.95
CA SER A 382 12.46 18.67 25.08
C SER A 382 13.15 18.29 23.78
N LEU A 383 12.85 17.14 23.21
CA LEU A 383 13.35 16.74 21.91
C LEU A 383 12.91 17.73 20.83
N ASP A 384 11.69 18.28 20.88
CA ASP A 384 11.26 19.32 19.93
C ASP A 384 12.17 20.56 20.00
N THR A 385 12.57 20.97 21.22
CA THR A 385 13.53 22.07 21.41
C THR A 385 14.91 21.70 20.86
N LEU A 386 15.39 20.48 21.14
CA LEU A 386 16.68 19.99 20.63
C LEU A 386 16.68 19.93 19.10
N VAL A 387 15.61 19.44 18.48
CA VAL A 387 15.44 19.41 17.01
C VAL A 387 15.43 20.81 16.43
N GLY A 388 14.72 21.76 17.06
CA GLY A 388 14.70 23.16 16.62
C GLY A 388 16.07 23.84 16.72
N GLN A 389 16.84 23.58 17.79
CA GLN A 389 18.22 24.08 17.92
C GLN A 389 19.15 23.45 16.89
N ALA A 390 19.05 22.13 16.70
CA ALA A 390 19.87 21.39 15.75
C ALA A 390 19.54 21.77 14.30
N ALA A 391 18.29 22.11 13.97
CA ALA A 391 17.91 22.61 12.65
C ALA A 391 18.61 23.93 12.31
N LYS A 392 18.66 24.87 13.28
CA LYS A 392 19.40 26.14 13.10
C LYS A 392 20.89 25.90 12.88
N ARG A 393 21.44 24.90 13.58
CA ARG A 393 22.84 24.50 13.46
C ARG A 393 23.13 23.84 12.10
N GLU A 394 22.26 22.91 11.68
CA GLU A 394 22.34 22.19 10.42
C GLU A 394 22.35 23.13 9.21
N ALA A 395 21.51 24.17 9.24
CA ALA A 395 21.42 25.17 8.17
C ALA A 395 22.74 25.93 7.92
N GLN A 396 23.66 25.96 8.88
CA GLN A 396 24.96 26.62 8.76
C GLN A 396 26.07 25.69 8.26
N VAL A 397 25.79 24.39 8.13
CA VAL A 397 26.79 23.36 7.86
C VAL A 397 26.34 22.57 6.63
N ALA A 398 26.35 23.21 5.47
CA ALA A 398 26.02 22.58 4.20
C ALA A 398 27.15 21.67 3.69
N ALA A 399 26.78 20.72 2.82
CA ALA A 399 27.75 19.98 2.03
C ALA A 399 28.52 20.91 1.08
N PRO A 400 29.82 20.69 0.85
CA PRO A 400 30.57 21.48 -0.14
C PRO A 400 30.17 21.19 -1.59
N PHE A 401 29.35 20.15 -1.83
CA PHE A 401 28.85 19.76 -3.14
C PHE A 401 27.55 18.96 -3.01
N SER A 402 26.77 18.89 -4.08
CA SER A 402 25.63 17.99 -4.23
C SER A 402 25.97 16.83 -5.17
N VAL A 403 25.31 15.70 -4.97
CA VAL A 403 25.35 14.53 -5.87
C VAL A 403 23.93 14.03 -6.10
N TYR A 404 23.71 13.23 -7.13
CA TYR A 404 22.43 12.55 -7.29
C TYR A 404 22.35 11.36 -6.33
N ILE A 405 21.35 11.38 -5.46
CA ILE A 405 21.13 10.37 -4.42
C ILE A 405 19.87 9.55 -4.70
N HIS A 406 19.74 8.41 -4.05
CA HIS A 406 18.54 7.59 -4.06
C HIS A 406 17.43 8.20 -3.17
N GLY A 407 17.79 8.79 -2.03
CA GLY A 407 16.87 9.45 -1.10
C GLY A 407 16.12 8.53 -0.12
N ASP A 408 15.95 7.25 -0.46
CA ASP A 408 15.33 6.19 0.37
C ASP A 408 16.18 4.91 0.37
N PHE A 409 17.46 5.07 0.70
CA PHE A 409 18.51 4.07 0.48
C PHE A 409 18.53 2.93 1.51
N ASN A 410 17.39 2.25 1.69
CA ASN A 410 17.25 1.09 2.58
C ASN A 410 17.86 -0.18 1.97
N VAL A 411 18.27 -1.13 2.81
CA VAL A 411 18.84 -2.42 2.39
C VAL A 411 17.93 -3.28 1.50
N ASP A 412 16.62 -3.13 1.60
CA ASP A 412 15.61 -3.80 0.78
C ASP A 412 15.45 -3.15 -0.62
N ASN A 413 15.92 -1.91 -0.80
CA ASN A 413 15.87 -1.19 -2.07
C ASN A 413 17.11 -1.42 -2.96
N ILE A 414 18.03 -2.26 -2.52
CA ILE A 414 19.30 -2.54 -3.21
C ILE A 414 19.37 -4.01 -3.55
N ILE A 415 19.53 -4.32 -4.83
CA ILE A 415 19.69 -5.69 -5.33
C ILE A 415 21.13 -5.88 -5.78
N PHE A 416 21.74 -7.00 -5.38
CA PHE A 416 23.03 -7.44 -5.88
C PHE A 416 22.85 -8.69 -6.73
N ASP A 417 23.28 -8.61 -7.99
CA ASP A 417 23.38 -9.74 -8.89
C ASP A 417 24.78 -10.35 -8.79
N PRO A 418 24.94 -11.56 -8.20
CA PRO A 418 26.22 -12.23 -8.13
C PRO A 418 26.71 -12.75 -9.50
N GLY A 419 25.80 -13.01 -10.45
CA GLY A 419 26.13 -13.51 -11.78
C GLY A 419 26.86 -12.47 -12.62
N GLU A 420 26.32 -11.24 -12.65
CA GLU A 420 26.96 -10.11 -13.35
C GLU A 420 27.85 -9.23 -12.46
N ASN A 421 27.94 -9.54 -11.17
CA ASN A 421 28.60 -8.70 -10.15
C ASN A 421 28.14 -7.23 -10.25
N ARG A 422 26.82 -7.03 -10.25
CA ARG A 422 26.15 -5.75 -10.52
C ARG A 422 25.23 -5.37 -9.36
N ILE A 423 25.05 -4.06 -9.18
CA ILE A 423 24.09 -3.50 -8.23
C ILE A 423 22.94 -2.89 -9.02
N HIS A 424 21.73 -3.08 -8.53
CA HIS A 424 20.55 -2.41 -8.99
C HIS A 424 19.82 -1.70 -7.86
N PHE A 425 19.15 -0.59 -8.17
CA PHE A 425 18.30 0.15 -7.24
C PHE A 425 16.84 0.07 -7.67
N ILE A 426 15.96 -0.04 -6.68
CA ILE A 426 14.51 -0.02 -6.84
C ILE A 426 13.89 1.02 -5.90
N ASP A 427 12.64 1.41 -6.15
CA ASP A 427 11.94 2.44 -5.37
C ASP A 427 12.60 3.83 -5.44
N LEU A 428 12.71 4.33 -6.67
CA LEU A 428 13.51 5.51 -7.03
C LEU A 428 12.76 6.85 -6.91
N HIS A 429 11.53 6.85 -6.40
CA HIS A 429 10.66 8.03 -6.30
C HIS A 429 11.22 9.21 -5.47
N ARG A 430 12.21 8.99 -4.59
CA ARG A 430 12.85 10.07 -3.79
C ARG A 430 14.17 10.61 -4.36
N SER A 431 14.55 10.18 -5.56
CA SER A 431 15.85 10.50 -6.13
C SER A 431 15.96 11.97 -6.53
N ARG A 432 17.04 12.64 -6.12
CA ARG A 432 17.30 14.05 -6.41
C ARG A 432 18.77 14.42 -6.18
N TYR A 433 19.18 15.61 -6.61
CA TYR A 433 20.45 16.20 -6.17
C TYR A 433 20.35 16.67 -4.72
N MET A 434 21.24 16.17 -3.86
CA MET A 434 21.27 16.47 -2.42
C MET A 434 22.63 16.06 -1.82
N ASP A 435 22.79 16.29 -0.52
CA ASP A 435 23.85 15.72 0.29
C ASP A 435 23.81 14.18 0.31
N TYR A 436 24.93 13.54 -0.05
CA TYR A 436 25.12 12.08 -0.07
C TYR A 436 25.03 11.43 1.33
N VAL A 437 25.18 12.22 2.40
CA VAL A 437 24.95 11.77 3.79
C VAL A 437 23.52 11.27 3.99
N GLN A 438 22.54 11.76 3.22
CA GLN A 438 21.16 11.27 3.25
C GLN A 438 21.11 9.76 3.07
N ASP A 439 21.64 9.24 1.96
CA ASP A 439 21.64 7.81 1.63
C ASP A 439 22.43 7.01 2.66
N ILE A 440 23.55 7.54 3.12
CA ILE A 440 24.40 6.86 4.11
C ILE A 440 23.65 6.65 5.42
N SER A 441 23.00 7.69 5.92
CA SER A 441 22.26 7.62 7.17
C SER A 441 21.06 6.66 7.10
N VAL A 442 20.35 6.64 5.97
CA VAL A 442 19.21 5.74 5.74
C VAL A 442 19.70 4.29 5.67
N PHE A 443 20.76 4.02 4.90
CA PHE A 443 21.34 2.68 4.80
C PHE A 443 21.75 2.13 6.15
N MET A 444 22.52 2.89 6.93
CA MET A 444 23.03 2.42 8.24
C MET A 444 21.90 2.15 9.23
N VAL A 445 20.86 2.99 9.29
CA VAL A 445 19.72 2.74 10.19
C VAL A 445 18.81 1.62 9.66
N SER A 446 18.67 1.45 8.35
CA SER A 446 17.92 0.33 7.77
C SER A 446 18.54 -1.03 8.14
N ASN A 447 19.88 -1.11 8.19
CA ASN A 447 20.61 -2.25 8.73
C ASN A 447 20.27 -2.51 10.21
N TYR A 448 20.33 -1.47 11.05
CA TYR A 448 20.03 -1.60 12.49
C TYR A 448 18.60 -2.10 12.76
N ARG A 449 17.64 -1.64 11.93
CA ARG A 449 16.20 -1.97 12.04
C ARG A 449 15.89 -3.45 11.79
N LEU A 450 16.76 -4.19 11.11
CA LEU A 450 16.55 -5.62 10.86
C LEU A 450 16.38 -6.34 12.20
N HIS A 451 15.20 -6.90 12.46
CA HIS A 451 14.86 -7.49 13.75
C HIS A 451 15.41 -8.92 13.86
N VAL A 452 16.72 -9.01 14.10
CA VAL A 452 17.44 -10.28 14.24
C VAL A 452 17.85 -10.48 15.69
N LEU A 453 17.63 -11.68 16.22
CA LEU A 453 17.99 -12.04 17.60
C LEU A 453 19.33 -12.78 17.69
N ASP A 454 19.78 -13.40 16.59
CA ASP A 454 21.02 -14.16 16.60
C ASP A 454 22.25 -13.24 16.59
N ARG A 455 23.24 -13.61 17.40
CA ARG A 455 24.44 -12.79 17.65
C ARG A 455 25.36 -12.70 16.43
N GLU A 456 25.40 -13.73 15.61
CA GLU A 456 26.29 -13.82 14.45
C GLU A 456 25.84 -12.86 13.35
N THR A 457 24.58 -12.94 12.94
CA THR A 457 23.95 -12.03 11.98
C THR A 457 23.95 -10.60 12.52
N ARG A 458 23.70 -10.38 13.82
CA ARG A 458 23.86 -9.04 14.42
C ARG A 458 25.29 -8.51 14.26
N SER A 459 26.29 -9.33 14.54
CA SER A 459 27.70 -8.95 14.35
C SER A 459 28.03 -8.67 12.88
N ARG A 460 27.41 -9.40 11.94
CA ARG A 460 27.53 -9.16 10.50
C ARG A 460 26.91 -7.84 10.06
N ILE A 461 25.67 -7.56 10.44
CA ILE A 461 24.96 -6.29 10.17
C ILE A 461 25.78 -5.09 10.70
N MET A 462 26.38 -5.27 11.87
CA MET A 462 27.28 -4.32 12.49
C MET A 462 28.55 -4.08 11.69
N ASN A 463 29.21 -5.16 11.26
CA ASN A 463 30.41 -5.06 10.43
C ASN A 463 30.14 -4.36 9.10
N VAL A 464 28.97 -4.63 8.49
CA VAL A 464 28.53 -3.99 7.25
C VAL A 464 28.36 -2.48 7.43
N SER A 465 27.66 -2.07 8.49
CA SER A 465 27.47 -0.64 8.80
C SER A 465 28.82 0.08 9.05
N GLN A 466 29.75 -0.57 9.76
CA GLN A 466 31.08 -0.02 10.00
C GLN A 466 31.93 0.07 8.74
N THR A 467 31.92 -0.97 7.92
CA THR A 467 32.69 -1.03 6.67
C THR A 467 32.16 -0.01 5.67
N PHE A 468 30.85 0.12 5.57
CA PHE A 468 30.19 1.13 4.76
C PHE A 468 30.55 2.55 5.20
N PHE A 469 30.48 2.83 6.52
CA PHE A 469 30.91 4.12 7.08
C PHE A 469 32.37 4.44 6.75
N LYS A 470 33.29 3.47 6.89
CA LYS A 470 34.71 3.66 6.56
C LYS A 470 34.90 4.04 5.09
N SER A 471 34.17 3.38 4.19
CA SER A 471 34.18 3.69 2.75
C SER A 471 33.67 5.10 2.46
N ALA A 472 32.54 5.48 3.04
CA ALA A 472 31.95 6.82 2.90
C ALA A 472 32.87 7.92 3.47
N ARG A 473 33.47 7.70 4.64
CA ARG A 473 34.44 8.63 5.25
C ARG A 473 35.69 8.80 4.39
N ALA A 474 36.18 7.73 3.77
CA ALA A 474 37.30 7.81 2.84
C ALA A 474 36.95 8.61 1.59
N PHE A 475 35.69 8.54 1.11
CA PHE A 475 35.20 9.39 0.05
C PHE A 475 35.14 10.86 0.48
N ALA A 476 34.54 11.17 1.63
CA ALA A 476 34.46 12.52 2.20
C ALA A 476 35.84 13.20 2.27
N ARG A 477 36.84 12.50 2.82
CA ARG A 477 38.23 13.00 2.89
C ARG A 477 38.82 13.30 1.51
N LYS A 478 38.56 12.46 0.52
CA LYS A 478 39.04 12.69 -0.86
C LYS A 478 38.33 13.86 -1.55
N GLN A 479 37.15 14.24 -1.07
CA GLN A 479 36.39 15.38 -1.58
C GLN A 479 36.57 16.66 -0.76
N ASN A 480 37.47 16.65 0.24
CA ASN A 480 37.66 17.74 1.20
C ASN A 480 36.36 18.14 1.92
N ASP A 481 35.56 17.14 2.27
CA ASP A 481 34.35 17.29 3.05
C ASP A 481 34.64 17.02 4.53
N ASP A 482 35.05 18.08 5.23
CA ASP A 482 35.46 17.97 6.64
C ASP A 482 34.27 17.88 7.61
N THR A 483 33.09 18.34 7.20
CA THR A 483 31.88 18.37 8.06
C THR A 483 31.01 17.13 7.93
N PHE A 484 31.44 16.14 7.13
CA PHE A 484 30.75 14.87 6.88
C PHE A 484 30.23 14.19 8.15
N GLU A 485 31.08 14.01 9.17
CA GLU A 485 30.69 13.26 10.38
C GLU A 485 29.65 14.02 11.22
N PHE A 486 29.69 15.35 11.23
CA PHE A 486 28.71 16.19 11.91
C PHE A 486 27.33 16.06 11.24
N ARG A 487 27.28 16.21 9.91
CA ARG A 487 26.04 16.03 9.14
C ARG A 487 25.51 14.61 9.26
N LEU A 488 26.39 13.60 9.25
CA LEU A 488 25.98 12.21 9.43
C LEU A 488 25.37 11.94 10.79
N ALA A 489 25.84 12.59 11.87
CA ALA A 489 25.20 12.47 13.18
C ALA A 489 23.72 12.93 13.15
N LEU A 490 23.44 14.07 12.51
CA LEU A 490 22.07 14.59 12.35
C LEU A 490 21.22 13.71 11.41
N GLY A 491 21.80 13.23 10.31
CA GLY A 491 21.14 12.29 9.41
C GLY A 491 20.75 10.98 10.10
N LEU A 492 21.67 10.40 10.89
CA LEU A 492 21.42 9.22 11.70
C LEU A 492 20.34 9.49 12.75
N ALA A 493 20.39 10.64 13.44
CA ALA A 493 19.39 10.99 14.43
C ALA A 493 17.97 11.01 13.84
N ARG A 494 17.80 11.67 12.68
CA ARG A 494 16.52 11.68 11.97
C ARG A 494 16.12 10.26 11.53
N SER A 495 17.03 9.48 10.98
CA SER A 495 16.73 8.13 10.52
C SER A 495 16.33 7.20 11.67
N PHE A 496 17.00 7.28 12.83
CA PHE A 496 16.63 6.51 14.03
C PHE A 496 15.24 6.86 14.53
N ALA A 497 14.95 8.15 14.78
CA ALA A 497 13.66 8.57 15.29
C ALA A 497 12.52 8.26 14.32
N THR A 498 12.68 8.61 13.04
CA THR A 498 11.61 8.40 12.04
C THR A 498 11.37 6.94 11.68
N SER A 499 12.35 6.05 11.90
CA SER A 499 12.17 4.60 11.70
C SER A 499 11.34 3.94 12.80
N THR A 500 11.22 4.54 13.98
CA THR A 500 10.43 3.98 15.09
C THR A 500 8.95 3.79 14.72
N ARG A 501 8.38 4.60 13.81
CA ARG A 501 7.00 4.45 13.31
C ARG A 501 6.73 3.09 12.66
N PHE A 502 7.78 2.33 12.34
CA PHE A 502 7.70 1.02 11.72
C PHE A 502 8.00 -0.14 12.68
N ILE A 503 8.26 0.16 13.94
CA ILE A 503 8.69 -0.79 14.97
C ILE A 503 7.66 -0.75 16.08
N PHE A 504 6.97 -1.86 16.31
CA PHE A 504 5.99 -1.96 17.41
C PHE A 504 6.62 -2.37 18.74
N ASP A 505 7.77 -3.06 18.71
CA ASP A 505 8.50 -3.42 19.94
C ASP A 505 8.98 -2.16 20.67
N LYS A 506 8.40 -1.91 21.85
CA LYS A 506 8.64 -0.69 22.64
C LYS A 506 10.08 -0.58 23.10
N VAL A 507 10.73 -1.69 23.43
CA VAL A 507 12.12 -1.68 23.92
C VAL A 507 13.07 -1.25 22.80
N HIS A 508 12.94 -1.85 21.61
CA HIS A 508 13.75 -1.51 20.45
C HIS A 508 13.44 -0.09 19.94
N ALA A 509 12.17 0.30 19.87
CA ALA A 509 11.79 1.67 19.51
C ALA A 509 12.40 2.70 20.48
N ARG A 510 12.32 2.45 21.79
CA ARG A 510 12.93 3.33 22.82
C ARG A 510 14.44 3.42 22.67
N ARG A 511 15.12 2.30 22.38
CA ARG A 511 16.58 2.26 22.13
C ARG A 511 16.97 3.13 20.93
N MET A 512 16.20 3.11 19.84
CA MET A 512 16.43 3.96 18.67
C MET A 512 16.12 5.43 18.97
N TRP A 513 15.03 5.70 19.69
CA TRP A 513 14.67 7.04 20.13
C TRP A 513 15.76 7.70 20.98
N LEU A 514 16.31 6.97 21.96
CA LEU A 514 17.40 7.45 22.80
C LEU A 514 18.70 7.69 21.99
N ARG A 515 19.01 6.83 21.01
CA ARG A 515 20.15 7.06 20.09
C ARG A 515 19.97 8.33 19.26
N SER A 516 18.75 8.58 18.78
CA SER A 516 18.42 9.82 18.07
C SER A 516 18.67 11.05 18.94
N ARG A 517 18.11 11.05 20.16
CA ARG A 517 18.31 12.15 21.12
C ARG A 517 19.80 12.35 21.45
N TYR A 518 20.51 11.28 21.77
CA TYR A 518 21.94 11.31 22.09
C TYR A 518 22.76 11.93 20.95
N LEU A 519 22.47 11.57 19.69
CA LEU A 519 23.15 12.12 18.52
C LEU A 519 22.90 13.62 18.36
N ILE A 520 21.67 14.09 18.59
CA ILE A 520 21.32 15.51 18.53
C ILE A 520 22.05 16.28 19.64
N GLU A 521 22.01 15.78 20.88
CA GLU A 521 22.70 16.39 22.01
C GLU A 521 24.22 16.44 21.78
N LYS A 522 24.82 15.39 21.21
CA LYS A 522 26.24 15.37 20.85
C LYS A 522 26.59 16.38 19.76
N ALA A 523 25.75 16.51 18.74
CA ALA A 523 25.95 17.51 17.69
C ALA A 523 25.83 18.95 18.26
N LEU A 524 24.88 19.20 19.15
CA LEU A 524 24.70 20.50 19.79
C LEU A 524 25.82 20.84 20.79
N ALA A 525 26.40 19.84 21.44
CA ALA A 525 27.57 20.02 22.31
C ALA A 525 28.86 20.36 21.55
N CYS A 526 28.88 20.20 20.22
CA CYS A 526 30.02 20.58 19.38
C CYS A 526 30.09 22.12 19.22
N PRO A 527 31.20 22.77 19.64
CA PRO A 527 31.34 24.22 19.53
C PRO A 527 31.15 24.75 18.11
N VAL A 528 30.63 25.97 17.99
CA VAL A 528 30.48 26.69 16.72
C VAL A 528 31.83 26.87 16.04
N GLY A 529 31.94 26.41 14.79
CA GLY A 529 33.17 26.43 14.00
C GLY A 529 34.07 25.20 14.18
N GLU A 530 33.73 24.27 15.09
CA GLU A 530 34.49 23.03 15.31
C GLU A 530 33.85 21.78 14.66
N GLU A 531 32.89 21.95 13.76
CA GLU A 531 32.14 20.85 13.16
C GLU A 531 33.05 19.90 12.35
N ALA A 532 34.12 20.43 11.76
CA ALA A 532 35.17 19.65 11.09
C ALA A 532 35.93 18.69 12.04
N ARG A 533 36.00 19.03 13.33
CA ARG A 533 36.64 18.23 14.38
C ARG A 533 35.69 17.21 14.98
N PHE A 534 34.38 17.32 14.73
CA PHE A 534 33.39 16.37 15.22
C PHE A 534 33.73 14.94 14.80
N ARG A 535 33.59 14.00 15.74
CA ARG A 535 33.79 12.57 15.49
C ARG A 535 32.56 11.79 15.92
N LEU A 536 32.04 10.98 15.00
CA LEU A 536 30.84 10.19 15.24
C LEU A 536 31.18 9.01 16.17
N PRO A 537 30.47 8.83 17.31
CA PRO A 537 30.66 7.72 18.23
C PRO A 537 30.00 6.44 17.69
N LEU A 538 30.55 5.91 16.59
CA LEU A 538 29.95 4.84 15.80
C LEU A 538 29.75 3.55 16.60
N LYS A 539 30.69 3.22 17.49
CA LYS A 539 30.62 2.00 18.30
C LYS A 539 29.45 2.10 19.28
N GLU A 540 29.31 3.22 19.96
CA GLU A 540 28.28 3.46 20.95
C GLU A 540 26.88 3.48 20.33
N ILE A 541 26.76 3.98 19.10
CA ILE A 541 25.46 4.08 18.40
C ILE A 541 24.99 2.72 17.90
N PHE A 542 25.88 1.86 17.41
CA PHE A 542 25.45 0.65 16.73
C PHE A 542 25.61 -0.62 17.58
N VAL A 543 26.38 -0.62 18.67
CA VAL A 543 26.46 -1.78 19.57
C VAL A 543 25.11 -2.05 20.26
N ASP A 544 24.73 -3.32 20.35
CA ASP A 544 23.53 -3.82 21.06
C ASP A 544 23.87 -4.41 22.43
#